data_AF-A0A291QUH5-F1
#
_entry.id   AF-A0A291QUH5-F1
#
_cell.length_a   1.000
_cell.length_b   1.000
_cell.length_c   1.000
_cell.angle_alpha   90.00
_cell.angle_beta   90.00
_cell.angle_gamma   90.00
#
_symmetry.space_group_name_H-M   'P 1'
#
loop_
_entity.id
_entity.type
_entity.pdbx_description
1 polymer ?
#
loop_
_entity_poly.entity_id
_entity_poly.type
_entity_poly.pdbx_seq_one_letter_code
_entity_poly.pdbx_strand_id
1 'polypeptide(L)'
;MNFFQMQSMRKMIDLKTIGFYVRALPLAALLVMGSCRSQPDLNKNIDSTQPVVQVAAIKVPGGYGYDVIVDGKRFIHQNFIPAIPGNRAFQSEADAIKVGTAVVQKIKKREIPSITKEELQSWGISFNE
;
A
#
# COMPACT_ATOMS: atom_id res chain seq x y z
N MET A 1 -11.71 -1.29 14.78
CA MET A 1 -10.66 -2.17 14.23
C MET A 1 -10.33 -3.20 15.30
N ASN A 2 -10.66 -4.47 15.08
CA ASN A 2 -10.66 -5.46 16.16
C ASN A 2 -9.25 -5.77 16.64
N PHE A 3 -9.05 -5.63 17.96
CA PHE A 3 -7.81 -5.93 18.70
C PHE A 3 -7.23 -7.32 18.39
N PHE A 4 -8.09 -8.25 17.98
CA PHE A 4 -7.75 -9.62 17.64
C PHE A 4 -6.90 -9.78 16.36
N GLN A 5 -7.04 -8.89 15.37
CA GLN A 5 -6.23 -8.92 14.14
C GLN A 5 -4.83 -8.33 14.34
N MET A 6 -4.62 -7.51 15.38
CA MET A 6 -3.34 -6.89 15.71
C MET A 6 -2.37 -7.82 16.46
N GLN A 7 -2.86 -8.94 16.98
CA GLN A 7 -2.06 -9.94 17.69
C GLN A 7 -1.38 -10.94 16.74
N SER A 8 -1.89 -11.12 15.52
CA SER A 8 -1.37 -12.12 14.57
C SER A 8 -0.12 -11.63 13.82
N MET A 9 -0.01 -10.33 13.52
CA MET A 9 1.16 -9.77 12.81
C MET A 9 2.42 -9.60 13.67
N ARG A 10 2.35 -9.91 14.98
CA ARG A 10 3.48 -9.71 15.91
C ARG A 10 4.43 -10.90 15.99
N LYS A 11 4.19 -11.99 15.24
CA LYS A 11 4.98 -13.24 15.30
C LYS A 11 6.07 -13.38 14.24
N MET A 12 6.42 -12.34 13.50
CA MET A 12 7.34 -12.49 12.35
C MET A 12 8.50 -11.50 12.30
N ILE A 13 9.00 -11.05 13.45
CA ILE A 13 10.32 -10.37 13.56
C ILE A 13 10.92 -10.75 14.91
N ASP A 14 11.68 -11.85 14.98
CA ASP A 14 12.43 -12.23 16.19
C ASP A 14 13.66 -11.32 16.33
N LEU A 15 13.69 -10.52 17.40
CA LEU A 15 14.62 -9.42 17.66
C LEU A 15 15.99 -9.91 18.20
N LYS A 16 16.30 -11.21 18.14
CA LYS A 16 17.56 -11.77 18.67
C LYS A 16 18.71 -11.87 17.66
N THR A 17 18.46 -11.73 16.36
CA THR A 17 19.48 -12.02 15.33
C THR A 17 20.40 -10.82 15.00
N ILE A 18 19.97 -9.60 15.32
CA ILE A 18 20.66 -8.37 14.87
C ILE A 18 21.90 -8.03 15.71
N GLY A 19 21.97 -8.49 16.96
CA GLY A 19 23.04 -8.13 17.89
C GLY A 19 24.41 -8.79 17.63
N PHE A 20 24.48 -9.82 16.79
CA PHE A 20 25.72 -10.58 16.57
C PHE A 20 26.59 -9.98 15.46
N TYR A 21 25.96 -9.43 14.41
CA TYR A 21 26.66 -9.03 13.19
C TYR A 21 27.45 -7.72 13.30
N VAL A 22 27.25 -6.94 14.36
CA VAL A 22 27.90 -5.62 14.54
C VAL A 22 29.22 -5.71 15.33
N ARG A 23 29.64 -6.91 15.75
CA ARG A 23 30.86 -7.10 16.58
C ARG A 23 31.99 -7.89 15.93
N ALA A 24 31.89 -8.28 14.66
CA ALA A 24 32.93 -9.05 13.98
C ALA A 24 33.14 -8.57 12.54
N LEU A 25 33.99 -7.57 12.32
CA LEU A 25 35.37 -7.78 11.85
C LEU A 25 36.07 -6.43 11.52
N PRO A 26 37.39 -6.38 11.68
CA PRO A 26 38.17 -5.16 11.87
C PRO A 26 38.92 -4.71 10.61
N LEU A 27 39.33 -3.43 10.65
CA LEU A 27 40.53 -2.81 10.06
C LEU A 27 41.32 -3.65 9.03
N ALA A 28 41.11 -3.35 7.75
CA ALA A 28 42.15 -3.46 6.73
C ALA A 28 42.22 -2.11 5.98
N ALA A 29 43.32 -1.41 6.22
CA ALA A 29 43.73 -0.22 5.49
C ALA A 29 43.98 -0.55 4.01
N LEU A 30 43.73 0.38 3.09
CA LEU A 30 44.75 0.89 2.16
C LEU A 30 44.17 2.01 1.27
N LEU A 31 44.80 3.19 1.39
CA LEU A 31 45.13 4.15 0.34
C LEU A 31 44.39 4.05 -1.00
N VAL A 32 43.42 4.95 -1.22
CA VAL A 32 43.17 5.53 -2.55
C VAL A 32 42.89 7.03 -2.39
N MET A 33 43.95 7.84 -2.43
CA MET A 33 43.83 9.23 -2.92
C MET A 33 43.82 9.14 -4.45
N GLY A 34 42.66 9.36 -5.06
CA GLY A 34 42.52 9.31 -6.50
C GLY A 34 41.10 9.62 -6.92
N SER A 35 40.85 10.90 -7.21
CA SER A 35 39.69 11.43 -7.92
C SER A 35 38.31 11.22 -7.27
N CYS A 36 37.71 12.32 -6.77
CA CYS A 36 36.26 12.42 -6.75
C CYS A 36 35.73 12.28 -8.18
N ARG A 37 35.40 11.07 -8.61
CA ARG A 37 34.26 10.90 -9.51
C ARG A 37 33.06 10.77 -8.60
N SER A 38 32.33 11.87 -8.44
CA SER A 38 30.95 11.83 -7.98
C SER A 38 30.17 10.96 -8.98
N GLN A 39 30.12 9.66 -8.71
CA GLN A 39 29.07 8.80 -9.23
C GLN A 39 27.90 8.94 -8.26
N PRO A 40 26.83 9.68 -8.59
CA PRO A 40 25.54 9.36 -8.04
C PRO A 40 25.06 8.09 -8.78
N ASP A 41 25.66 6.94 -8.45
CA ASP A 41 25.05 5.67 -8.77
C ASP A 41 23.85 5.49 -7.84
N LEU A 42 22.74 6.13 -8.20
CA LEU A 42 21.42 5.58 -7.93
C LEU A 42 21.25 4.33 -8.81
N ASN A 43 22.06 3.30 -8.55
CA ASN A 43 21.63 1.93 -8.83
C ASN A 43 20.50 1.68 -7.83
N LYS A 44 19.32 2.15 -8.22
CA LYS A 44 18.06 1.80 -7.63
C LYS A 44 17.86 0.34 -7.98
N ASN A 45 18.57 -0.53 -7.28
CA ASN A 45 18.19 -1.92 -7.10
C ASN A 45 16.90 -1.88 -6.27
N ILE A 46 15.81 -1.43 -6.91
CA ILE A 46 14.49 -1.84 -6.53
C ILE A 46 14.54 -3.32 -6.85
N ASP A 47 14.88 -4.09 -5.82
CA ASP A 47 14.38 -5.44 -5.66
C ASP A 47 12.97 -5.44 -6.26
N SER A 48 12.89 -5.97 -7.46
CA SER A 48 11.74 -5.82 -8.36
C SER A 48 10.57 -6.70 -7.90
N THR A 49 10.67 -7.22 -6.69
CA THR A 49 9.58 -7.84 -5.93
C THR A 49 8.66 -6.76 -5.35
N GLN A 50 8.27 -5.76 -6.16
CA GLN A 50 7.12 -4.93 -5.80
C GLN A 50 5.87 -5.73 -6.16
N PRO A 51 4.97 -5.98 -5.21
CA PRO A 51 3.80 -6.80 -5.50
C PRO A 51 2.97 -6.14 -6.60
N VAL A 52 2.53 -6.94 -7.57
CA VAL A 52 1.72 -6.44 -8.69
C VAL A 52 0.34 -6.13 -8.14
N VAL A 53 0.05 -4.83 -7.97
CA VAL A 53 -1.24 -4.36 -7.48
C VAL A 53 -2.13 -3.94 -8.64
N GLN A 54 -3.29 -4.55 -8.73
CA GLN A 54 -4.33 -4.26 -9.72
C GLN A 54 -5.61 -3.86 -9.00
N VAL A 55 -6.36 -2.93 -9.60
CA VAL A 55 -7.68 -2.51 -9.13
C VAL A 55 -8.69 -2.88 -10.20
N ALA A 56 -9.69 -3.67 -9.83
CA ALA A 56 -10.77 -4.07 -10.72
C ALA A 56 -12.10 -3.62 -10.13
N ALA A 57 -12.95 -3.02 -10.94
CA ALA A 57 -14.31 -2.78 -10.52
C ALA A 57 -15.14 -4.05 -10.56
N ILE A 58 -16.12 -4.13 -9.66
CA ILE A 58 -17.05 -5.25 -9.57
C ILE A 58 -18.48 -4.73 -9.61
N LYS A 59 -19.38 -5.46 -10.26
CA LYS A 59 -20.80 -5.13 -10.24
C LYS A 59 -21.43 -5.62 -8.94
N VAL A 60 -22.18 -4.75 -8.28
CA VAL A 60 -22.89 -5.07 -7.03
C VAL A 60 -24.35 -4.61 -7.12
N PRO A 61 -25.25 -5.12 -6.25
CA PRO A 61 -26.60 -4.59 -6.17
C PRO A 61 -26.58 -3.07 -5.93
N GLY A 62 -27.21 -2.32 -6.83
CA GLY A 62 -27.30 -0.86 -6.73
C GLY A 62 -26.12 -0.07 -7.31
N GLY A 63 -25.11 -0.71 -7.92
CA GLY A 63 -24.02 0.03 -8.57
C GLY A 63 -22.74 -0.77 -8.78
N TYR A 64 -21.61 -0.18 -8.36
CA TYR A 64 -20.27 -0.75 -8.46
C TYR A 64 -19.55 -0.75 -7.12
N GLY A 65 -18.69 -1.76 -6.94
CA GLY A 65 -17.66 -1.82 -5.91
C GLY A 65 -16.29 -1.97 -6.57
N TYR A 66 -15.24 -2.20 -5.78
CA TYR A 66 -13.92 -2.50 -6.29
C TYR A 66 -13.22 -3.61 -5.51
N ASP A 67 -12.37 -4.34 -6.22
CA ASP A 67 -11.41 -5.28 -5.68
C ASP A 67 -10.00 -4.72 -5.84
N VAL A 68 -9.17 -4.90 -4.82
CA VAL A 68 -7.72 -4.73 -4.93
C VAL A 68 -7.10 -6.10 -4.95
N ILE A 69 -6.39 -6.41 -6.03
CA ILE A 69 -5.72 -7.70 -6.26
C ILE A 69 -4.22 -7.46 -6.14
N VAL A 70 -3.57 -8.24 -5.29
CA VAL A 70 -2.13 -8.16 -5.02
C VAL A 70 -1.53 -9.53 -5.32
N ASP A 71 -0.62 -9.59 -6.29
CA ASP A 71 0.02 -10.84 -6.74
C ASP A 71 -1.00 -11.95 -7.09
N GLY A 72 -2.07 -11.55 -7.78
CA GLY A 72 -3.15 -12.45 -8.21
C GLY A 72 -4.12 -12.87 -7.09
N LYS A 73 -3.94 -12.41 -5.85
CA LYS A 73 -4.83 -12.68 -4.73
C LYS A 73 -5.67 -11.45 -4.39
N ARG A 74 -6.98 -11.63 -4.19
CA ARG A 74 -7.87 -10.56 -3.72
C ARG A 74 -7.46 -10.16 -2.30
N PHE A 75 -6.98 -8.93 -2.16
CA PHE A 75 -6.52 -8.35 -0.90
C PHE A 75 -7.59 -7.49 -0.23
N ILE A 76 -8.33 -6.70 -1.02
CA ILE A 76 -9.47 -5.90 -0.55
C ILE A 76 -10.67 -6.20 -1.44
N HIS A 77 -11.83 -6.37 -0.80
CA HIS A 77 -13.12 -6.50 -1.44
C HIS A 77 -14.04 -5.43 -0.87
N GLN A 78 -14.39 -4.42 -1.67
CA GLN A 78 -15.29 -3.36 -1.23
C GLN A 78 -16.51 -3.25 -2.12
N ASN A 79 -17.66 -3.62 -1.55
CA ASN A 79 -18.95 -3.52 -2.22
C ASN A 79 -19.54 -2.11 -2.17
N PHE A 80 -19.09 -1.27 -1.24
CA PHE A 80 -19.70 0.03 -0.95
C PHE A 80 -18.66 1.14 -0.80
N ILE A 81 -19.14 2.38 -0.92
CA ILE A 81 -18.34 3.61 -0.82
C ILE A 81 -17.74 3.74 0.59
N PRO A 82 -16.41 3.84 0.75
CA PRO A 82 -15.79 4.09 2.04
C PRO A 82 -16.24 5.44 2.65
N ALA A 83 -16.28 5.54 3.98
CA ALA A 83 -16.71 6.73 4.74
C ALA A 83 -18.16 7.22 4.56
N ILE A 84 -18.96 6.60 3.69
CA ILE A 84 -20.40 6.82 3.64
C ILE A 84 -21.10 5.69 4.42
N PRO A 85 -21.81 6.00 5.52
CA PRO A 85 -22.57 4.99 6.22
C PRO A 85 -23.72 4.45 5.34
N GLY A 86 -23.96 3.15 5.41
CA GLY A 86 -24.99 2.45 4.63
C GLY A 86 -24.45 1.68 3.43
N ASN A 87 -25.34 0.95 2.76
CA ASN A 87 -25.00 0.05 1.65
C ASN A 87 -25.01 0.80 0.31
N ARG A 88 -24.23 1.89 0.21
CA ARG A 88 -24.18 2.71 -1.01
C ARG A 88 -23.06 2.25 -1.92
N ALA A 89 -23.41 1.80 -3.11
CA ALA A 89 -22.47 1.45 -4.16
C ALA A 89 -22.06 2.70 -4.96
N PHE A 90 -20.92 2.62 -5.65
CA PHE A 90 -20.52 3.65 -6.61
C PHE A 90 -21.49 3.67 -7.80
N GLN A 91 -21.80 4.86 -8.31
CA GLN A 91 -22.68 5.00 -9.48
C GLN A 91 -21.97 4.55 -10.77
N SER A 92 -20.66 4.77 -10.84
CA SER A 92 -19.84 4.45 -12.00
C SER A 92 -18.69 3.50 -11.64
N GLU A 93 -18.34 2.66 -12.60
CA GLU A 93 -17.14 1.81 -12.57
C GLU A 93 -15.87 2.66 -12.39
N ALA A 94 -15.79 3.79 -13.10
CA ALA A 94 -14.66 4.69 -13.07
C ALA A 94 -14.42 5.28 -11.67
N ASP A 95 -15.50 5.58 -10.94
CA ASP A 95 -15.41 6.09 -9.57
C ASP A 95 -14.89 5.02 -8.62
N ALA A 96 -15.39 3.79 -8.76
CA ALA A 96 -14.91 2.65 -7.98
C ALA A 96 -13.41 2.40 -8.19
N ILE A 97 -12.95 2.44 -9.45
CA ILE A 97 -11.52 2.29 -9.80
C ILE A 97 -10.70 3.46 -9.25
N LYS A 98 -11.18 4.70 -9.38
CA LYS A 98 -10.48 5.89 -8.88
C LYS A 98 -10.26 5.79 -7.37
N VAL A 99 -11.29 5.44 -6.60
CA VAL A 99 -11.19 5.28 -5.14
C VAL A 99 -10.33 4.10 -4.77
N GLY A 100 -10.51 2.95 -5.41
CA GLY A 100 -9.66 1.77 -5.18
C GLY A 100 -8.18 2.06 -5.44
N THR A 101 -7.88 2.86 -6.47
CA THR A 101 -6.51 3.30 -6.79
C THR A 101 -5.97 4.21 -5.69
N ALA A 102 -6.75 5.17 -5.19
CA ALA A 102 -6.33 6.03 -4.10
C ALA A 102 -6.03 5.23 -2.82
N VAL A 103 -6.87 4.24 -2.50
CA VAL A 103 -6.64 3.31 -1.39
C VAL A 103 -5.31 2.56 -1.56
N VAL A 104 -5.04 2.03 -2.76
CA VAL A 104 -3.76 1.38 -3.06
C VAL A 104 -2.58 2.32 -2.85
N GLN A 105 -2.70 3.59 -3.28
CA GLN A 105 -1.62 4.57 -3.08
C GLN A 105 -1.36 4.84 -1.59
N LYS A 106 -2.41 4.95 -0.76
CA LYS A 106 -2.26 5.10 0.69
C LYS A 106 -1.59 3.89 1.34
N ILE A 107 -1.97 2.67 0.92
CA ILE A 107 -1.34 1.42 1.40
C ILE A 107 0.16 1.40 1.04
N LYS A 108 0.51 1.77 -0.20
CA LYS A 108 1.91 1.86 -0.65
C LYS A 108 2.72 2.85 0.19
N LYS A 109 2.09 3.93 0.66
CA LYS A 109 2.70 4.94 1.55
C LYS A 109 2.72 4.54 3.03
N ARG A 110 2.20 3.35 3.40
CA ARG A 110 1.99 2.91 4.80
C ARG A 110 1.06 3.84 5.59
N GLU A 111 0.20 4.57 4.90
CA GLU A 111 -0.84 5.41 5.49
C GLU A 111 -2.10 4.58 5.78
N ILE A 112 -2.98 5.12 6.62
CA ILE A 112 -4.27 4.48 6.88
C ILE A 112 -5.09 4.51 5.57
N PRO A 113 -5.55 3.36 5.05
CA PRO A 113 -6.31 3.27 3.81
C PRO A 113 -7.79 3.70 3.98
N SER A 114 -8.01 4.75 4.77
CA SER A 114 -9.32 5.36 4.92
C SER A 114 -9.44 6.49 3.91
N ILE A 115 -10.54 6.49 3.18
CA ILE A 115 -10.95 7.61 2.34
C ILE A 115 -11.96 8.42 3.14
N THR A 116 -11.82 9.73 3.19
CA THR A 116 -12.79 10.60 3.89
C THR A 116 -13.87 11.12 2.93
N LYS A 117 -14.95 11.67 3.48
CA LYS A 117 -16.03 12.23 2.64
C LYS A 117 -15.54 13.41 1.81
N GLU A 118 -14.66 14.22 2.37
CA GLU A 118 -14.07 15.40 1.74
C GLU A 118 -13.21 15.00 0.54
N GLU A 119 -12.47 13.88 0.63
CA GLU A 119 -11.70 13.34 -0.49
C GLU A 119 -12.61 12.88 -1.64
N LEU A 120 -13.73 12.20 -1.32
CA LEU A 120 -14.71 11.79 -2.32
C LEU A 120 -15.34 12.99 -3.04
N GLN A 121 -15.71 14.03 -2.28
CA GLN A 121 -16.26 15.27 -2.83
C GLN A 121 -15.24 16.00 -3.71
N SER A 122 -13.98 16.08 -3.28
CA SER A 122 -12.88 16.64 -4.06
C SER A 122 -12.66 15.91 -5.40
N TRP A 123 -12.93 14.61 -5.43
CA TRP A 123 -12.86 13.82 -6.66
C TRP A 123 -14.12 13.86 -7.53
N GLY A 124 -15.15 14.58 -7.10
CA GLY A 124 -16.43 14.71 -7.79
C GLY A 124 -17.28 13.44 -7.75
N ILE A 125 -17.04 12.56 -6.77
CA ILE A 125 -17.78 11.31 -6.66
C ILE A 125 -19.15 11.60 -6.07
N SER A 126 -20.19 11.29 -6.85
CA SER A 126 -21.57 11.53 -6.46
C SER A 126 -22.09 10.36 -5.61
N PHE A 127 -22.46 10.64 -4.37
CA PHE A 127 -23.14 9.70 -3.48
C PHE A 127 -24.43 10.37 -3.00
N ASN A 128 -25.60 9.90 -3.48
CA ASN A 128 -26.87 10.50 -3.07
C ASN A 128 -27.12 10.23 -1.58
N GLU A 129 -27.46 11.28 -0.83
CA GLU A 129 -27.77 11.26 0.60
C GLU A 129 -29.19 10.83 0.95
#